data_AF-A0A839YLT4-F1
#
_entry.id   AF-A0A839YLT4-F1
#
_cell.length_a   1.000
_cell.length_b   1.000
_cell.length_c   1.000
_cell.angle_alpha   90.00
_cell.angle_beta   90.00
_cell.angle_gamma   90.00
#
_symmetry.space_group_name_H-M   'P 1'
#
loop_
_entity.id
_entity.type
_entity.pdbx_description
1 polymer ?
#
loop_
_entity_poly.entity_id
_entity_poly.type
_entity_poly.pdbx_seq_one_letter_code
_entity_poly.pdbx_strand_id
1 'polypeptide(L)'
;MTVMRIKRVLASLVAAAALSLMPPAAGAATIVYKVSALFEGLIGTTYFVKNGTLTGIGDTGALSAGTGFSRVGLTSLQAVLGDRIYDLQGSFFAEAFPTANVFVLGNLAVTGSGLSGYDAVAPLAPTSISAISRPTYSTSAGTLSLAGYSGTFEANVDGAVPEPATWAMMLTGFAAVGLGLRAPGKRRLRVRIAHGPAKRSAIGMQANRTASRGA
;
A
#
# COMPACT_ATOMS: atom_id res chain seq x y z
N MET A 1 -35.66 5.62 35.92
CA MET A 1 -35.30 6.14 34.58
C MET A 1 -33.80 6.49 34.42
N THR A 2 -33.00 6.48 35.50
CA THR A 2 -31.61 6.98 35.55
C THR A 2 -30.55 6.00 34.98
N VAL A 3 -30.77 4.68 35.12
CA VAL A 3 -29.79 3.64 34.71
C VAL A 3 -29.59 3.60 33.18
N MET A 4 -30.59 4.01 32.39
CA MET A 4 -30.52 3.96 30.93
C MET A 4 -29.63 5.08 30.34
N ARG A 5 -29.47 6.21 31.05
CA ARG A 5 -28.61 7.32 30.63
C ARG A 5 -27.12 7.01 30.84
N ILE A 6 -26.78 6.35 31.95
CA ILE A 6 -25.38 5.99 32.27
C ILE A 6 -24.77 5.05 31.22
N LYS A 7 -25.53 4.05 30.74
CA LYS A 7 -25.03 3.10 29.73
C LYS A 7 -24.71 3.76 28.38
N ARG A 8 -25.49 4.78 27.99
CA ARG A 8 -25.24 5.51 26.73
C ARG A 8 -23.98 6.38 26.82
N VAL A 9 -23.78 7.05 27.95
CA VAL A 9 -22.58 7.87 28.21
C VAL A 9 -21.32 7.02 28.24
N LEU A 10 -21.38 5.85 28.86
CA LEU A 10 -20.23 4.93 28.93
C LEU A 10 -19.86 4.37 27.55
N ALA A 11 -20.86 4.04 26.73
CA ALA A 11 -20.64 3.56 25.36
C ALA A 11 -20.01 4.65 24.47
N SER A 12 -20.42 5.91 24.59
CA SER A 12 -19.82 7.02 23.85
C SER A 12 -18.38 7.32 24.28
N LEU A 13 -18.05 7.19 25.57
CA LEU A 13 -16.68 7.38 26.07
C LEU A 13 -15.74 6.29 25.56
N VAL A 14 -16.18 5.03 25.53
CA VAL A 14 -15.39 3.91 24.99
C VAL A 14 -15.16 4.08 23.48
N ALA A 15 -16.17 4.53 22.72
CA ALA A 15 -16.01 4.81 21.31
C ALA A 15 -15.02 5.97 21.04
N ALA A 16 -15.10 7.05 21.82
CA ALA A 16 -14.16 8.18 21.69
C ALA A 16 -12.72 7.79 22.06
N ALA A 17 -12.54 6.98 23.10
CA ALA A 17 -11.22 6.47 23.49
C ALA A 17 -10.63 5.54 22.40
N ALA A 18 -11.46 4.70 21.77
CA ALA A 18 -11.02 3.83 20.67
C ALA A 18 -10.60 4.64 19.43
N LEU A 19 -11.31 5.72 19.10
CA LEU A 19 -10.94 6.64 18.02
C LEU A 19 -9.62 7.37 18.31
N SER A 20 -9.36 7.74 19.56
CA SER A 20 -8.10 8.41 19.96
C SER A 20 -6.87 7.50 19.96
N LEU A 21 -7.07 6.18 19.94
CA LEU A 21 -6.01 5.17 19.92
C LEU A 21 -5.79 4.57 18.52
N MET A 22 -6.49 5.05 17.49
CA MET A 22 -6.23 4.63 16.12
C MET A 22 -4.79 4.98 15.73
N PRO A 23 -3.96 4.01 15.31
CA PRO A 23 -2.63 4.30 14.82
C PRO A 23 -2.76 5.25 13.63
N PRO A 24 -1.73 6.08 13.40
CA PRO A 24 -1.67 6.84 12.16
C PRO A 24 -1.84 5.87 10.98
N ALA A 25 -2.53 6.32 9.93
CA ALA A 25 -2.68 5.55 8.71
C ALA A 25 -1.29 5.10 8.24
N ALA A 26 -1.17 3.83 7.82
CA ALA A 26 0.09 3.31 7.31
C ALA A 26 0.61 4.25 6.21
N GLY A 27 1.89 4.62 6.30
CA GLY A 27 2.53 5.44 5.28
C GLY A 27 2.39 4.80 3.90
N ALA A 28 2.26 5.61 2.86
CA ALA A 28 2.27 5.09 1.49
C ALA A 28 3.58 4.32 1.25
N ALA A 29 3.50 3.17 0.57
CA ALA A 29 4.68 2.38 0.27
C ALA A 29 5.61 3.18 -0.64
N THR A 30 6.88 3.30 -0.24
CA THR A 30 7.89 4.02 -1.01
C THR A 30 8.75 3.06 -1.79
N ILE A 31 9.21 3.48 -2.97
CA ILE A 31 10.18 2.75 -3.76
C ILE A 31 11.46 3.56 -3.90
N VAL A 32 12.58 2.90 -3.67
CA VAL A 32 13.92 3.48 -3.74
C VAL A 32 14.62 2.94 -4.97
N TYR A 33 14.91 3.81 -5.92
CA TYR A 33 15.69 3.51 -7.11
C TYR A 33 17.13 3.92 -6.89
N LYS A 34 18.07 3.06 -7.26
CA LYS A 34 19.50 3.36 -7.18
C LYS A 34 20.21 3.04 -8.48
N VAL A 35 20.98 3.99 -8.97
CA VAL A 35 21.93 3.82 -10.07
C VAL A 35 23.33 4.01 -9.50
N SER A 36 24.12 2.94 -9.42
CA SER A 36 25.50 2.96 -8.93
C SER A 36 26.46 2.78 -10.09
N ALA A 37 27.36 3.73 -10.30
CA ALA A 37 28.28 3.72 -11.45
C ALA A 37 29.52 4.57 -11.18
N LEU A 38 30.48 4.49 -12.11
CA LEU A 38 31.52 5.51 -12.25
C LEU A 38 30.92 6.70 -13.01
N PHE A 39 30.69 7.80 -12.32
CA PHE A 39 30.18 9.03 -12.91
C PHE A 39 31.34 9.93 -13.34
N GLU A 40 31.26 10.44 -14.57
CA GLU A 40 32.11 11.49 -15.10
C GLU A 40 31.28 12.76 -15.29
N GLY A 41 31.85 13.94 -15.09
CA GLY A 41 31.06 15.16 -15.24
C GLY A 41 31.70 16.46 -14.78
N LEU A 42 30.84 17.47 -14.64
CA LEU A 42 31.17 18.79 -14.09
C LEU A 42 30.27 19.09 -12.90
N ILE A 43 30.82 19.70 -11.84
CA ILE A 43 30.06 20.37 -10.77
C ILE A 43 30.45 21.83 -10.78
N GLY A 44 29.53 22.69 -11.20
CA GLY A 44 29.87 24.05 -11.60
C GLY A 44 30.86 24.01 -12.77
N THR A 45 32.11 24.39 -12.49
CA THR A 45 33.23 24.35 -13.46
C THR A 45 34.26 23.26 -13.17
N THR A 46 34.08 22.48 -12.09
CA THR A 46 35.07 21.48 -11.67
C THR A 46 34.75 20.13 -12.29
N TYR A 47 35.69 19.59 -13.08
CA TYR A 47 35.59 18.25 -13.64
C TYR A 47 35.81 17.17 -12.58
N PHE A 48 35.08 16.07 -12.68
CA PHE A 48 35.23 14.91 -11.80
C PHE A 48 35.06 13.59 -12.55
N VAL A 49 35.71 12.55 -12.03
CA VAL A 49 35.46 11.14 -12.33
C VAL A 49 35.45 10.41 -10.99
N LYS A 50 34.27 9.96 -10.55
CA LYS A 50 34.10 9.35 -9.23
C LYS A 50 33.05 8.25 -9.25
N ASN A 51 33.26 7.20 -8.45
CA ASN A 51 32.18 6.29 -8.12
C ASN A 51 31.12 7.04 -7.34
N GLY A 52 29.87 6.73 -7.63
CA GLY A 52 28.75 7.33 -6.93
C GLY A 52 27.47 6.56 -7.10
N THR A 53 26.43 7.11 -6.49
CA THR A 53 25.08 6.57 -6.56
C THR A 53 24.07 7.69 -6.75
N LEU A 54 23.22 7.57 -7.76
CA LEU A 54 22.01 8.38 -7.90
C LEU A 54 20.85 7.64 -7.26
N THR A 55 20.24 8.23 -6.23
CA THR A 55 19.13 7.65 -5.48
C THR A 55 17.89 8.49 -5.68
N GLY A 56 16.82 7.88 -6.19
CA GLY A 56 15.50 8.50 -6.27
C GLY A 56 14.52 7.78 -5.36
N ILE A 57 13.69 8.53 -4.63
CA ILE A 57 12.62 7.97 -3.80
C ILE A 57 11.29 8.36 -4.43
N GLY A 58 10.43 7.38 -4.69
CA GLY A 58 9.10 7.58 -5.25
C GLY A 58 8.00 7.00 -4.38
N ASP A 59 6.78 7.49 -4.59
CA ASP A 59 5.57 6.93 -3.98
C ASP A 59 4.92 5.93 -4.95
N THR A 60 4.84 4.66 -4.54
CA THR A 60 4.22 3.61 -5.38
C THR A 60 2.74 3.84 -5.64
N GLY A 61 2.05 4.62 -4.79
CA GLY A 61 0.65 5.01 -4.96
C GLY A 61 0.42 6.06 -6.05
N ALA A 62 1.48 6.72 -6.53
CA ALA A 62 1.42 7.77 -7.54
C ALA A 62 1.73 7.27 -8.97
N LEU A 63 1.49 5.98 -9.24
CA LEU A 63 1.74 5.37 -10.55
C LEU A 63 0.81 5.97 -11.62
N SER A 64 1.40 6.56 -12.66
CA SER A 64 0.73 6.87 -13.91
C SER A 64 1.24 5.91 -14.98
N ALA A 65 0.35 5.08 -15.50
CA ALA A 65 0.67 4.15 -16.59
C ALA A 65 0.08 4.66 -17.91
N GLY A 66 0.89 4.65 -18.96
CA GLY A 66 0.47 4.90 -20.33
C GLY A 66 0.68 3.67 -21.20
N THR A 67 0.29 3.74 -22.47
CA THR A 67 0.63 2.69 -23.44
C THR A 67 2.14 2.64 -23.64
N GLY A 68 2.79 1.63 -23.06
CA GLY A 68 4.22 1.36 -23.26
C GLY A 68 5.17 1.95 -22.20
N PHE A 69 4.66 2.60 -21.15
CA PHE A 69 5.50 3.06 -20.04
C PHE A 69 4.74 3.10 -18.70
N SER A 70 5.50 2.99 -17.62
CA SER A 70 5.07 3.22 -16.25
C SER A 70 5.84 4.39 -15.67
N ARG A 71 5.17 5.34 -15.01
CA ARG A 71 5.77 6.53 -14.41
C ARG A 71 5.41 6.65 -12.94
N VAL A 72 6.42 6.88 -12.10
CA VAL A 72 6.28 7.18 -10.67
C VAL A 72 6.86 8.55 -10.38
N GLY A 73 6.10 9.42 -9.70
CA GLY A 73 6.63 10.70 -9.22
C GLY A 73 7.66 10.50 -8.11
N LEU A 74 8.80 11.20 -8.18
CA LEU A 74 9.81 11.15 -7.13
C LEU A 74 9.57 12.27 -6.11
N THR A 75 9.64 11.91 -4.83
CA THR A 75 9.64 12.85 -3.70
C THR A 75 11.02 13.45 -3.47
N SER A 76 12.09 12.73 -3.81
CA SER A 76 13.47 13.23 -3.78
C SER A 76 14.36 12.56 -4.82
N LEU A 77 15.42 13.26 -5.21
CA LEU A 77 16.49 12.73 -6.04
C LEU A 77 17.83 13.28 -5.52
N GLN A 78 18.75 12.38 -5.21
CA GLN A 78 20.04 12.71 -4.61
C GLN A 78 21.18 12.01 -5.34
N ALA A 79 22.31 12.70 -5.52
CA ALA A 79 23.54 12.10 -6.01
C ALA A 79 24.59 12.05 -4.88
N VAL A 80 25.17 10.88 -4.66
CA VAL A 80 26.31 10.69 -3.76
C VAL A 80 27.54 10.46 -4.62
N LEU A 81 28.55 11.34 -4.56
CA LEU A 81 29.77 11.29 -5.39
C LEU A 81 31.01 11.32 -4.49
N GLY A 82 31.61 10.15 -4.25
CA GLY A 82 32.57 9.97 -3.15
C GLY A 82 31.91 10.28 -1.80
N ASP A 83 32.50 11.16 -0.99
CA ASP A 83 32.03 11.48 0.37
C ASP A 83 31.02 12.64 0.42
N ARG A 84 30.52 13.10 -0.72
CA ARG A 84 29.61 14.26 -0.81
C ARG A 84 28.23 13.86 -1.30
N ILE A 85 27.22 14.43 -0.67
CA ILE A 85 25.81 14.30 -1.04
C ILE A 85 25.35 15.59 -1.70
N TYR A 86 24.65 15.45 -2.82
CA TYR A 86 24.08 16.54 -3.61
C TYR A 86 22.58 16.33 -3.75
N ASP A 87 21.78 17.20 -3.13
CA ASP A 87 20.35 17.26 -3.37
C ASP A 87 20.08 17.86 -4.74
N LEU A 88 19.42 17.09 -5.60
CA LEU A 88 19.05 17.55 -6.94
C LEU A 88 17.72 18.29 -6.84
N GLN A 89 17.64 19.44 -7.49
CA GLN A 89 16.47 20.31 -7.45
C GLN A 89 15.63 20.15 -8.72
N GLY A 90 14.31 20.04 -8.55
CA GLY A 90 13.36 19.95 -9.66
C GLY A 90 12.22 18.98 -9.37
N SER A 91 11.33 18.84 -10.34
CA SER A 91 10.34 17.77 -10.36
C SER A 91 10.91 16.60 -11.13
N PHE A 92 10.98 15.43 -10.48
CA PHE A 92 11.58 14.24 -11.07
C PHE A 92 10.60 13.08 -11.10
N PHE A 93 10.84 12.17 -12.03
CA PHE A 93 10.05 10.97 -12.22
C PHE A 93 10.98 9.77 -12.40
N ALA A 94 10.52 8.59 -11.99
CA ALA A 94 11.04 7.31 -12.44
C ALA A 94 10.14 6.80 -13.56
N GLU A 95 10.71 6.44 -14.70
CA GLU A 95 9.95 5.91 -15.83
C GLU A 95 10.55 4.60 -16.31
N ALA A 96 9.74 3.57 -16.46
CA ALA A 96 10.13 2.33 -17.10
C ALA A 96 9.47 2.21 -18.48
N PHE A 97 10.26 1.81 -19.47
CA PHE A 97 9.84 1.47 -20.83
C PHE A 97 10.12 -0.02 -21.05
N PRO A 98 9.20 -0.91 -20.63
CA PRO A 98 9.48 -2.34 -20.47
C PRO A 98 9.88 -3.02 -21.79
N THR A 99 9.34 -2.55 -22.92
CA THR A 99 9.61 -3.09 -24.26
C THR A 99 10.90 -2.58 -24.88
N ALA A 100 11.42 -1.45 -24.40
CA ALA A 100 12.65 -0.84 -24.88
C ALA A 100 13.87 -1.17 -24.01
N ASN A 101 13.67 -1.86 -22.87
CA ASN A 101 14.70 -2.09 -21.85
C ASN A 101 15.32 -0.77 -21.38
N VAL A 102 14.51 0.29 -21.27
CA VAL A 102 14.95 1.63 -20.87
C VAL A 102 14.29 2.00 -19.54
N PHE A 103 15.08 2.63 -18.68
CA PHE A 103 14.60 3.25 -17.46
C PHE A 103 15.11 4.69 -17.38
N VAL A 104 14.28 5.62 -16.90
CA VAL A 104 14.64 7.02 -16.71
C VAL A 104 14.50 7.37 -15.23
N LEU A 105 15.56 7.91 -14.62
CA LEU A 105 15.56 8.41 -13.24
C LEU A 105 15.83 9.92 -13.23
N GLY A 106 14.78 10.71 -13.01
CA GLY A 106 14.81 12.15 -13.25
C GLY A 106 15.01 12.42 -14.74
N ASN A 107 16.23 12.79 -15.13
CA ASN A 107 16.63 13.00 -16.52
C ASN A 107 17.66 11.96 -17.02
N LEU A 108 18.05 11.03 -16.15
CA LEU A 108 19.04 10.01 -16.42
C LEU A 108 18.39 8.82 -17.12
N ALA A 109 18.63 8.62 -18.41
CA ALA A 109 18.13 7.46 -19.14
C ALA A 109 19.21 6.38 -19.21
N VAL A 110 18.84 5.16 -18.82
CA VAL A 110 19.68 3.98 -18.82
C VAL A 110 19.02 2.84 -19.59
N THR A 111 19.83 1.92 -20.11
CA THR A 111 19.37 0.69 -20.73
C THR A 111 20.11 -0.54 -20.18
N GLY A 112 19.44 -1.69 -20.16
CA GLY A 112 20.02 -2.95 -19.72
C GLY A 112 19.03 -4.10 -19.87
N SER A 113 19.52 -5.31 -20.21
CA SER A 113 18.64 -6.47 -20.45
C SER A 113 17.80 -6.87 -19.24
N GLY A 114 18.28 -6.61 -18.02
CA GLY A 114 17.50 -6.85 -16.80
C GLY A 114 16.37 -5.85 -16.55
N LEU A 115 16.22 -4.82 -17.38
CA LEU A 115 15.09 -3.88 -17.35
C LEU A 115 13.89 -4.37 -18.18
N SER A 116 14.04 -5.47 -18.91
CA SER A 116 12.95 -6.06 -19.71
C SER A 116 11.77 -6.42 -18.82
N GLY A 117 10.59 -5.87 -19.14
CA GLY A 117 9.37 -6.14 -18.37
C GLY A 117 9.29 -5.40 -17.03
N TYR A 118 10.29 -4.59 -16.66
CA TYR A 118 10.26 -3.82 -15.41
C TYR A 118 9.20 -2.72 -15.48
N ASP A 119 8.38 -2.57 -14.43
CA ASP A 119 7.19 -1.72 -14.40
C ASP A 119 7.33 -0.47 -13.51
N ALA A 120 8.56 -0.17 -13.06
CA ALA A 120 8.89 0.90 -12.13
C ALA A 120 8.27 0.78 -10.72
N VAL A 121 7.52 -0.27 -10.36
CA VAL A 121 6.93 -0.39 -9.01
C VAL A 121 7.28 -1.67 -8.29
N ALA A 122 7.69 -2.70 -9.02
CA ALA A 122 8.24 -3.90 -8.43
C ALA A 122 9.67 -3.67 -7.86
N PRO A 123 10.09 -4.45 -6.86
CA PRO A 123 11.51 -4.55 -6.54
C PRO A 123 12.26 -5.19 -7.72
N LEU A 124 13.49 -4.74 -7.95
CA LEU A 124 14.39 -5.25 -8.97
C LEU A 124 15.78 -5.45 -8.38
N ALA A 125 16.28 -6.68 -8.48
CA ALA A 125 17.64 -7.00 -8.08
C ALA A 125 18.67 -6.20 -8.93
N PRO A 126 19.90 -6.00 -8.43
CA PRO A 126 20.93 -5.30 -9.17
C PRO A 126 21.13 -5.87 -10.59
N THR A 127 20.91 -5.02 -11.61
CA THR A 127 21.13 -5.35 -13.02
C THR A 127 22.15 -4.41 -13.63
N SER A 128 23.01 -4.94 -14.50
CA SER A 128 23.93 -4.12 -15.29
C SER A 128 23.18 -3.19 -16.24
N ILE A 129 23.66 -1.96 -16.35
CA ILE A 129 23.09 -0.91 -17.19
C ILE A 129 24.17 -0.08 -17.88
N SER A 130 23.78 0.58 -18.96
CA SER A 130 24.56 1.59 -19.66
C SER A 130 23.77 2.89 -19.80
N ALA A 131 24.45 4.02 -19.67
CA ALA A 131 23.89 5.34 -19.93
C ALA A 131 23.51 5.53 -21.39
N ILE A 132 22.36 6.13 -21.65
CA ILE A 132 21.97 6.59 -23.00
C ILE A 132 21.62 8.09 -23.04
N SER A 133 21.68 8.78 -21.90
CA SER A 133 21.57 10.25 -21.83
C SER A 133 22.70 10.89 -21.02
N ARG A 134 22.85 12.21 -21.18
CA ARG A 134 23.81 13.06 -20.46
C ARG A 134 23.08 14.20 -19.75
N PRO A 135 22.42 13.92 -18.62
CA PRO A 135 21.59 14.91 -17.96
C PRO A 135 22.41 15.99 -17.26
N THR A 136 21.73 17.10 -17.01
CA THR A 136 22.23 18.18 -16.17
C THR A 136 21.22 18.46 -15.05
N TYR A 137 21.71 18.65 -13.83
CA TYR A 137 20.92 18.87 -12.63
C TYR A 137 21.35 20.15 -11.92
N SER A 138 20.38 20.89 -11.37
CA SER A 138 20.68 21.96 -10.40
C SER A 138 20.90 21.34 -9.03
N THR A 139 21.97 21.71 -8.34
CA THR A 139 22.32 21.22 -7.00
C THR A 139 22.68 22.39 -6.09
N SER A 140 22.80 22.13 -4.79
CA SER A 140 23.30 23.11 -3.80
C SER A 140 24.73 23.59 -4.07
N ALA A 141 25.53 22.83 -4.84
CA ALA A 141 26.91 23.16 -5.19
C ALA A 141 27.07 23.68 -6.63
N GLY A 142 25.95 24.04 -7.29
CA GLY A 142 25.92 24.47 -8.69
C GLY A 142 25.38 23.39 -9.63
N THR A 143 25.71 23.50 -10.90
CA THR A 143 25.21 22.59 -11.94
C THR A 143 26.00 21.29 -11.98
N LEU A 144 25.34 20.15 -11.79
CA LEU A 144 25.90 18.80 -11.96
C LEU A 144 25.56 18.31 -13.37
N SER A 145 26.56 18.15 -14.24
CA SER A 145 26.41 17.55 -15.56
C SER A 145 27.02 16.15 -15.56
N LEU A 146 26.28 15.13 -15.98
CA LEU A 146 26.74 13.75 -16.04
C LEU A 146 27.08 13.34 -17.48
N ALA A 147 28.24 12.70 -17.63
CA ALA A 147 28.73 12.10 -18.86
C ALA A 147 28.96 10.60 -18.64
N GLY A 148 28.81 9.82 -19.71
CA GLY A 148 29.09 8.38 -19.86
C GLY A 148 29.34 7.57 -18.59
N TYR A 149 28.45 6.64 -18.28
CA TYR A 149 28.62 5.72 -17.15
C TYR A 149 28.07 4.33 -17.50
N SER A 150 28.74 3.31 -16.98
CA SER A 150 28.28 1.93 -16.93
C SER A 150 28.22 1.51 -15.47
N GLY A 151 27.16 0.82 -15.08
CA GLY A 151 26.96 0.53 -13.67
C GLY A 151 25.85 -0.48 -13.43
N THR A 152 25.27 -0.39 -12.24
CA THR A 152 24.16 -1.24 -11.82
C THR A 152 22.95 -0.39 -11.46
N PHE A 153 21.76 -0.86 -11.84
CA PHE A 153 20.49 -0.34 -11.39
C PHE A 153 19.83 -1.35 -10.45
N GLU A 154 19.28 -0.87 -9.34
CA GLU A 154 18.43 -1.66 -8.45
C GLU A 154 17.22 -0.82 -8.02
N ALA A 155 16.13 -1.51 -7.67
CA ALA A 155 14.96 -0.90 -7.10
C ALA A 155 14.49 -1.72 -5.90
N ASN A 156 14.24 -1.07 -4.77
CA ASN A 156 13.72 -1.74 -3.59
C ASN A 156 12.45 -1.05 -3.13
N VAL A 157 11.41 -1.85 -2.87
CA VAL A 157 10.17 -1.33 -2.29
C VAL A 157 10.33 -1.37 -0.78
N ASP A 158 10.42 -0.19 -0.18
CA ASP A 158 10.32 -0.05 1.26
C ASP A 158 8.83 -0.01 1.60
N GLY A 159 8.27 -1.21 1.69
CA GLY A 159 6.86 -1.42 1.99
C GLY A 159 6.59 -1.07 3.43
N ALA A 160 5.52 -0.33 3.68
CA ALA A 160 4.88 -0.25 4.99
C ALA A 160 4.35 -1.64 5.35
N VAL A 161 5.23 -2.56 5.74
CA VAL A 161 4.84 -3.71 6.55
C VAL A 161 4.09 -3.09 7.72
N PRO A 162 2.83 -3.50 8.01
CA PRO A 162 2.11 -2.95 9.15
C PRO A 162 3.05 -3.11 10.34
N GLU A 163 3.35 -2.00 11.00
CA GLU A 163 4.31 -2.03 12.09
C GLU A 163 3.85 -3.11 13.09
N PRO A 164 4.75 -3.76 13.86
CA PRO A 164 4.35 -4.76 14.85
C PRO A 164 3.19 -4.28 15.76
N ALA A 165 3.11 -2.97 16.02
CA ALA A 165 2.00 -2.32 16.70
C ALA A 165 0.66 -2.42 15.96
N THR A 166 0.64 -2.30 14.63
CA THR A 166 -0.56 -2.47 13.80
C THR A 166 -1.08 -3.91 13.86
N TRP A 167 -0.20 -4.90 13.79
CA TRP A 167 -0.59 -6.31 13.98
C TRP A 167 -1.14 -6.55 15.38
N ALA A 168 -0.46 -6.03 16.40
CA ALA A 168 -0.92 -6.14 17.78
C ALA A 168 -2.30 -5.50 17.96
N MET A 169 -2.55 -4.35 17.34
CA MET A 169 -3.86 -3.71 17.36
C MET A 169 -4.91 -4.57 16.66
N MET A 170 -4.65 -5.07 15.46
CA MET A 170 -5.60 -5.92 14.74
C MET A 170 -5.98 -7.15 15.57
N LEU A 171 -4.97 -7.83 16.12
CA LEU A 171 -5.17 -8.98 17.00
C LEU A 171 -5.95 -8.60 18.27
N THR A 172 -5.64 -7.46 18.88
CA THR A 172 -6.35 -6.96 20.07
C THR A 172 -7.81 -6.63 19.74
N GLY A 173 -8.07 -6.01 18.58
CA GLY A 173 -9.42 -5.73 18.09
C GLY A 173 -10.23 -7.00 17.87
N PHE A 174 -9.64 -8.01 17.22
CA PHE A 174 -10.29 -9.31 17.04
C PHE A 174 -10.52 -10.02 18.38
N ALA A 175 -9.56 -9.98 19.30
CA ALA A 175 -9.72 -10.54 20.64
C ALA A 175 -10.86 -9.86 21.41
N ALA A 176 -10.95 -8.52 21.36
CA ALA A 176 -12.01 -7.77 22.01
C ALA A 176 -13.40 -8.12 21.46
N VAL A 177 -13.55 -8.23 20.13
CA VAL A 177 -14.80 -8.65 19.50
C VAL A 177 -15.16 -10.09 19.89
N GLY A 178 -14.19 -11.01 19.87
CA GLY A 178 -14.38 -12.40 20.27
C GLY A 178 -14.82 -12.54 21.73
N LEU A 179 -14.21 -11.78 22.64
CA LEU A 179 -14.60 -11.74 24.05
C LEU A 179 -15.99 -11.12 24.25
N GLY A 180 -16.33 -10.08 23.50
CA GLY A 180 -17.65 -9.45 23.54
C GLY A 180 -18.78 -10.39 23.12
N LEU A 181 -18.55 -11.27 22.14
CA LEU A 181 -19.50 -12.29 21.71
C LEU A 181 -19.61 -13.46 22.70
N ARG A 182 -18.51 -13.80 23.39
CA ARG A 182 -18.51 -14.87 24.41
C ARG A 182 -19.08 -14.44 25.75
N ALA A 183 -19.19 -13.15 26.03
CA ALA A 183 -19.82 -12.67 27.25
C ALA A 183 -21.24 -13.25 27.31
N PRO A 184 -21.56 -14.14 28.28
CA PRO A 184 -22.85 -14.80 28.36
C PRO A 184 -23.90 -13.75 28.66
N GLY A 185 -24.49 -13.21 27.59
CA GLY A 185 -25.65 -12.37 27.67
C GLY A 185 -26.70 -13.19 28.38
N LYS A 186 -27.01 -12.82 29.62
CA LYS A 186 -28.23 -13.24 30.34
C LYS A 186 -29.49 -12.73 29.63
N ARG A 187 -29.52 -12.69 28.29
CA ARG A 187 -30.73 -12.74 27.50
C ARG A 187 -31.29 -14.14 27.65
N ARG A 188 -31.88 -14.40 28.82
CA ARG A 188 -33.02 -15.30 28.89
C ARG A 188 -34.06 -14.66 27.98
N LEU A 189 -34.02 -15.02 26.71
CA LEU A 189 -35.18 -14.95 25.83
C LEU A 189 -36.22 -15.81 26.54
N ARG A 190 -36.98 -15.19 27.44
CA ARG A 190 -38.24 -15.76 27.91
C ARG A 190 -39.13 -15.73 26.68
N VAL A 191 -39.03 -16.77 25.87
CA VAL A 191 -40.03 -17.08 24.86
C VAL A 191 -41.31 -17.31 25.66
N ARG A 192 -42.12 -16.26 25.81
CA ARG A 192 -43.51 -16.40 26.22
C ARG A 192 -44.17 -17.08 25.02
N ILE A 193 -44.16 -18.41 25.02
CA ILE A 193 -45.08 -19.18 24.19
C ILE A 193 -46.45 -18.85 24.77
N ALA A 194 -47.10 -17.84 24.20
CA ALA A 194 -48.51 -17.58 24.43
C ALA A 194 -49.24 -18.82 23.93
N HIS A 195 -49.54 -19.75 24.84
CA HIS A 195 -50.48 -20.82 24.59
C HIS A 195 -51.83 -20.14 24.37
N GLY A 196 -52.16 -19.89 23.11
CA GLY A 196 -53.52 -19.59 22.72
C GLY A 196 -54.40 -20.79 23.10
N PRO A 197 -55.59 -20.57 23.69
CA PRO A 197 -56.43 -21.66 24.14
C PRO A 197 -56.84 -22.53 22.95
N ALA A 198 -56.60 -23.83 23.08
CA ALA A 198 -57.04 -24.84 22.13
C ALA A 198 -58.57 -24.80 22.01
N LYS A 199 -59.07 -24.26 20.89
CA LYS A 199 -60.46 -24.47 20.45
C LYS A 199 -60.58 -25.94 20.06
N ARG A 200 -61.03 -26.78 21.00
CA ARG A 200 -61.63 -28.09 20.70
C ARG A 200 -62.89 -27.84 19.88
N SER A 201 -62.77 -27.88 18.55
CA SER A 201 -63.94 -28.02 17.69
C SER A 201 -64.27 -29.50 17.63
N ALA A 202 -65.32 -29.86 18.36
CA ALA A 202 -66.02 -31.12 18.18
C ALA A 202 -66.68 -31.10 16.79
N ILE A 203 -66.13 -31.86 15.87
CA ILE A 203 -66.77 -32.30 14.63
C ILE A 203 -66.73 -33.83 14.76
N GLY A 204 -67.78 -34.50 15.27
CA GLY A 204 -69.09 -34.57 14.64
C GLY A 204 -68.94 -35.44 13.38
N MET A 205 -68.71 -36.74 13.51
CA MET A 205 -69.78 -37.75 13.48
C MET A 205 -70.83 -37.47 12.38
N GLN A 206 -70.62 -38.03 11.19
CA GLN A 206 -71.67 -38.52 10.26
C GLN A 206 -70.97 -39.32 9.16
N ALA A 207 -71.15 -40.65 9.15
CA ALA A 207 -72.14 -41.36 8.33
C ALA A 207 -71.70 -41.41 6.85
N ASN A 208 -71.24 -42.57 6.39
CA ASN A 208 -72.09 -43.56 5.71
C ASN A 208 -72.47 -43.13 4.28
N ARG A 209 -71.89 -43.80 3.28
CA ARG A 209 -72.52 -44.25 2.01
C ARG A 209 -71.44 -44.89 1.15
N THR A 210 -71.34 -46.22 1.11
CA THR A 210 -72.00 -47.10 0.13
C THR A 210 -71.83 -46.69 -1.34
N ALA A 211 -71.15 -47.60 -2.04
CA ALA A 211 -71.59 -48.25 -3.28
C ALA A 211 -71.17 -47.70 -4.64
N SER A 212 -70.78 -48.69 -5.45
CA SER A 212 -70.98 -48.86 -6.89
C SER A 212 -69.92 -48.24 -7.80
N ARG A 213 -69.60 -48.78 -8.99
CA ARG A 213 -69.78 -50.07 -9.68
C ARG A 213 -69.34 -49.75 -11.12
N GLY A 214 -68.62 -50.66 -11.76
CA GLY A 214 -68.43 -50.64 -13.22
C GLY A 214 -67.17 -49.90 -13.65
N ALA A 215 -66.46 -50.33 -14.68
CA ALA A 215 -66.51 -51.56 -15.47
C ALA A 215 -65.12 -51.70 -16.09
#